data_AF-A0AA93BGH6-F1
#
_entry.id   AF-A0AA93BGH6-F1
#
_cell.length_a   1.000
_cell.length_b   1.000
_cell.length_c   1.000
_cell.angle_alpha   90.00
_cell.angle_beta   90.00
_cell.angle_gamma   90.00
#
_symmetry.space_group_name_H-M   'P 1'
#
loop_
_entity.id
_entity.type
_entity.pdbx_description
1 polymer ?
#
loop_
_entity_poly.entity_id
_entity_poly.type
_entity_poly.pdbx_seq_one_letter_code
_entity_poly.pdbx_strand_id
1 'polypeptide(L)'
;MVAGTETMNLSKDLLLKSLRAVLFGKKLYASDFAEADWKSIFQLADEQTVSALLLDGMSLLPSECITIPLGDKLKRIATMQHIEQMNRLHRKVIVKIDQALKSEGIPVAFMKGQTTALRYPNPLHRTPGDIDFVVNPKDFKKTMEVLEKIGKVDHDLVHEHHGMAWVDGVTVEPHYKVHNYQCPSTDHAMQNMFCFGISIRVVFC
;
A
#
# COMPACT_ATOMS: atom_id res chain seq x y z
N MET A 1 7.11 -18.34 30.92
CA MET A 1 6.65 -18.08 29.54
C MET A 1 5.34 -17.29 29.46
N VAL A 2 4.64 -16.99 30.59
CA VAL A 2 3.35 -16.28 30.61
C VAL A 2 3.48 -14.74 30.46
N ALA A 3 4.54 -14.14 31.02
CA ALA A 3 4.75 -12.69 30.95
C ALA A 3 4.94 -12.18 29.50
N GLY A 4 5.64 -12.95 28.65
CA GLY A 4 5.89 -12.55 27.26
C GLY A 4 4.63 -12.53 26.38
N THR A 5 3.65 -13.40 26.66
CA THR A 5 2.38 -13.44 25.92
C THR A 5 1.44 -12.30 26.30
N GLU A 6 1.45 -11.87 27.57
CA GLU A 6 0.63 -10.75 28.04
C GLU A 6 1.13 -9.40 27.51
N THR A 7 2.45 -9.17 27.51
CA THR A 7 3.06 -7.96 26.92
C THR A 7 2.81 -7.84 25.42
N MET A 8 2.85 -8.96 24.68
CA MET A 8 2.52 -8.99 23.25
C MET A 8 1.05 -8.67 22.98
N ASN A 9 0.14 -9.15 23.83
CA ASN A 9 -1.28 -8.84 23.73
C ASN A 9 -1.56 -7.35 24.01
N LEU A 10 -0.89 -6.75 25.00
CA LEU A 10 -1.00 -5.32 25.28
C LEU A 10 -0.48 -4.46 24.13
N SER A 11 0.72 -4.75 23.62
CA SER A 11 1.33 -4.00 22.52
C SER A 11 0.46 -4.02 21.26
N LYS A 12 -0.15 -5.17 20.97
CA LYS A 12 -1.12 -5.31 19.87
C LYS A 12 -2.38 -4.46 20.10
N ASP A 13 -2.95 -4.46 21.30
CA ASP A 13 -4.12 -3.64 21.60
C ASP A 13 -3.81 -2.14 21.47
N LEU A 14 -2.66 -1.70 21.98
CA LEU A 14 -2.21 -0.31 21.86
C LEU A 14 -1.99 0.11 20.41
N LEU A 15 -1.39 -0.75 19.57
CA LEU A 15 -1.29 -0.51 18.14
C LEU A 15 -2.68 -0.35 17.50
N LEU A 16 -3.60 -1.27 17.78
CA LEU A 16 -4.96 -1.21 17.25
C LEU A 16 -5.74 0.03 17.72
N LYS A 17 -5.54 0.48 18.96
CA LYS A 17 -6.11 1.74 19.47
C LYS A 17 -5.58 2.94 18.68
N SER A 18 -4.28 3.02 18.45
CA SER A 18 -3.67 4.07 17.62
C SER A 18 -4.24 4.07 16.21
N LEU A 19 -4.32 2.90 15.56
CA LEU A 19 -4.90 2.78 14.21
C LEU A 19 -6.37 3.18 14.16
N ARG A 20 -7.17 2.82 15.18
CA ARG A 20 -8.58 3.23 15.27
C ARG A 20 -8.73 4.74 15.43
N ALA A 21 -7.83 5.36 16.18
CA ALA A 21 -7.84 6.80 16.36
C ALA A 21 -7.56 7.52 15.04
N VAL A 22 -6.50 7.09 14.32
CA VAL A 22 -6.11 7.70 13.05
C VAL A 22 -7.14 7.45 11.94
N LEU A 23 -7.51 6.18 11.71
CA LEU A 23 -8.33 5.80 10.56
C LEU A 23 -9.83 6.12 10.75
N PHE A 24 -10.31 6.14 11.99
CA PHE A 24 -11.74 6.25 12.30
C PHE A 24 -12.10 7.33 13.31
N GLY A 25 -11.15 8.21 13.66
CA GLY A 25 -11.39 9.33 14.58
C GLY A 25 -11.77 8.91 16.00
N LYS A 26 -11.41 7.69 16.43
CA LYS A 26 -11.67 7.24 17.80
C LYS A 26 -10.78 7.99 18.79
N LYS A 27 -11.30 8.23 20.00
CA LYS A 27 -10.54 8.92 21.04
C LYS A 27 -9.38 8.06 21.51
N LEU A 28 -8.21 8.67 21.65
CA LEU A 28 -7.00 8.06 22.17
C LEU A 28 -6.71 8.66 23.56
N TYR A 29 -6.43 7.82 24.55
CA TYR A 29 -6.17 8.26 25.91
C TYR A 29 -4.70 8.05 26.26
N ALA A 30 -4.04 9.12 26.67
CA ALA A 30 -2.63 9.10 27.07
C ALA A 30 -2.33 8.10 28.20
N SER A 31 -3.28 7.93 29.13
CA SER A 31 -3.19 6.98 30.24
C SER A 31 -3.02 5.52 29.79
N ASP A 32 -3.56 5.15 28.63
CA ASP A 32 -3.47 3.78 28.10
C ASP A 32 -2.02 3.43 27.72
N PHE A 33 -1.18 4.44 27.49
CA PHE A 33 0.21 4.28 27.04
C PHE A 33 1.24 4.44 28.17
N ALA A 34 0.80 4.54 29.43
CA ALA A 34 1.71 4.75 30.56
C ALA A 34 2.77 3.65 30.70
N GLU A 35 2.41 2.40 30.37
CA GLU A 35 3.30 1.23 30.41
C GLU A 35 3.58 0.67 28.99
N ALA A 36 3.47 1.52 27.97
CA ALA A 36 3.63 1.09 26.58
C ALA A 36 5.06 0.58 26.31
N ASP A 37 5.16 -0.68 25.88
CA ASP A 37 6.38 -1.19 25.25
C ASP A 37 6.44 -0.70 23.80
N TRP A 38 6.96 0.52 23.62
CA TRP A 38 7.10 1.14 22.32
C TRP A 38 7.92 0.29 21.34
N LYS A 39 8.90 -0.49 21.82
CA LYS A 39 9.71 -1.34 20.95
C LYS A 39 8.87 -2.46 20.34
N SER A 40 8.07 -3.15 21.14
CA SER A 40 7.14 -4.18 20.66
C SER A 40 6.04 -3.59 19.76
N ILE A 41 5.47 -2.44 20.12
CA ILE A 41 4.47 -1.75 19.30
C ILE A 41 5.05 -1.39 17.92
N PHE A 42 6.27 -0.86 17.90
CA PHE A 42 6.97 -0.54 16.67
C PHE A 42 7.27 -1.75 15.81
N GLN A 43 7.73 -2.86 16.41
CA GLN A 43 7.97 -4.10 15.70
C GLN A 43 6.68 -4.61 15.05
N LEU A 44 5.56 -4.64 15.79
CA LEU A 44 4.26 -5.01 15.25
C LEU A 44 3.82 -4.08 14.11
N ALA A 45 4.06 -2.77 14.23
CA ALA A 45 3.72 -1.83 13.16
C ALA A 45 4.55 -2.06 11.90
N ASP A 46 5.83 -2.39 12.05
CA ASP A 46 6.71 -2.74 10.93
C ASP A 46 6.25 -4.04 10.25
N GLU A 47 5.96 -5.09 11.03
CA GLU A 47 5.47 -6.38 10.53
C GLU A 47 4.10 -6.27 9.83
N GLN A 48 3.21 -5.42 10.35
CA GLN A 48 1.89 -5.18 9.79
C GLN A 48 1.89 -4.08 8.72
N THR A 49 3.05 -3.49 8.38
CA THR A 49 3.22 -2.44 7.36
C THR A 49 2.44 -1.15 7.63
N VAL A 50 2.25 -0.79 8.91
CA VAL A 50 1.48 0.38 9.37
C VAL A 50 2.34 1.40 10.15
N SER A 51 3.65 1.40 9.95
CA SER A 51 4.59 2.23 10.72
C SER A 51 4.29 3.73 10.67
N ALA A 52 3.98 4.29 9.49
CA ALA A 52 3.64 5.71 9.38
C ALA A 52 2.28 6.06 10.02
N LEU A 53 1.27 5.18 9.91
CA LEU A 53 0.00 5.35 10.63
C LEU A 53 0.16 5.30 12.15
N LEU A 54 1.08 4.48 12.66
CA LEU A 54 1.41 4.50 14.08
C LEU A 54 1.98 5.85 14.48
N LEU A 55 2.86 6.45 13.68
CA LEU A 55 3.43 7.78 13.96
C LEU A 55 2.37 8.89 13.92
N ASP A 56 1.39 8.80 13.01
CA ASP A 56 0.20 9.66 13.05
C ASP A 56 -0.51 9.52 14.40
N GLY A 57 -0.73 8.29 14.87
CA GLY A 57 -1.39 8.03 16.15
C GLY A 57 -0.59 8.56 17.35
N MET A 58 0.73 8.42 17.30
CA MET A 58 1.62 9.00 18.30
C MET A 58 1.55 10.53 18.34
N SER A 59 1.37 11.19 17.19
CA SER A 59 1.22 12.65 17.14
C SER A 59 -0.06 13.16 17.84
N LEU A 60 -1.02 12.28 18.12
CA LEU A 60 -2.24 12.58 18.88
C LEU A 60 -2.04 12.47 20.40
N LEU A 61 -0.91 11.93 20.85
CA LEU A 61 -0.57 11.80 22.26
C LEU A 61 0.28 12.97 22.74
N PRO A 62 0.21 13.33 24.04
CA PRO A 62 1.18 14.25 24.64
C PRO A 62 2.61 13.72 24.49
N SER A 63 3.58 14.61 24.25
CA SER A 63 4.99 14.25 24.05
C SER A 63 5.59 13.48 25.22
N GLU A 64 5.08 13.72 26.43
CA GLU A 64 5.53 13.14 27.69
C GLU A 64 5.22 11.64 27.76
N CYS A 65 4.19 11.17 27.04
CA CYS A 65 3.83 9.75 26.96
C CYS A 65 4.75 8.95 26.02
N ILE A 66 5.51 9.63 25.17
CA ILE A 66 6.36 9.00 24.16
C ILE A 66 7.79 8.92 24.69
N THR A 67 8.01 7.94 25.55
CA THR A 67 9.31 7.68 26.18
C THR A 67 10.12 6.68 25.35
N ILE A 68 10.75 7.17 24.27
CA ILE A 68 11.64 6.38 23.41
C ILE A 68 13.01 7.07 23.22
N PRO A 69 14.12 6.30 23.06
CA PRO A 69 15.44 6.85 22.80
C PRO A 69 15.50 7.74 21.55
N LEU A 70 16.40 8.72 21.53
CA LEU A 70 16.56 9.63 20.37
C LEU A 70 16.87 8.88 19.07
N GLY A 71 17.70 7.84 19.13
CA GLY A 71 18.02 7.01 17.96
C GLY A 71 16.77 6.37 17.34
N ASP A 72 15.85 5.89 18.18
CA ASP A 72 14.57 5.32 17.72
C ASP A 72 13.66 6.39 17.14
N LYS A 73 13.61 7.59 17.74
CA LYS A 73 12.87 8.75 17.15
C LYS A 73 13.36 9.05 15.74
N LEU A 74 14.68 9.18 15.56
CA LEU A 74 15.29 9.48 14.27
C LEU A 74 15.03 8.38 13.24
N LYS A 75 15.14 7.11 13.65
CA LYS A 75 14.82 5.97 12.78
C LYS A 75 13.37 6.05 12.29
N ARG A 76 12.42 6.35 13.18
CA ARG A 76 10.99 6.44 12.84
C ARG A 76 10.70 7.61 11.88
N ILE A 77 11.31 8.76 12.10
CA ILE A 77 11.23 9.91 11.19
C ILE A 77 11.76 9.53 9.81
N ALA A 78 12.95 8.90 9.75
CA ALA A 78 13.53 8.46 8.49
C ALA A 78 12.65 7.45 7.75
N THR A 79 12.06 6.48 8.47
CA THR A 79 11.10 5.53 7.90
C THR A 79 9.89 6.23 7.29
N MET A 80 9.30 7.20 7.99
CA MET A 80 8.14 7.95 7.48
C MET A 80 8.51 8.76 6.23
N GLN A 81 9.64 9.47 6.26
CA GLN A 81 10.14 10.22 5.10
C GLN A 81 10.38 9.31 3.88
N HIS A 82 10.96 8.13 4.10
CA HIS A 82 11.15 7.14 3.04
C HIS A 82 9.81 6.65 2.48
N ILE A 83 8.85 6.30 3.34
CA ILE A 83 7.50 5.88 2.91
C ILE A 83 6.85 6.96 2.04
N GLU A 84 6.87 8.22 2.49
CA GLU A 84 6.27 9.30 1.70
C GLU A 84 7.02 9.53 0.38
N GLN A 85 8.35 9.47 0.37
CA GLN A 85 9.16 9.59 -0.84
C GLN A 85 8.80 8.50 -1.85
N MET A 86 8.67 7.26 -1.38
CA MET A 86 8.29 6.13 -2.22
C MET A 86 6.87 6.27 -2.76
N ASN A 87 5.91 6.72 -1.95
CA ASN A 87 4.56 7.02 -2.45
C ASN A 87 4.55 8.10 -3.54
N ARG A 88 5.36 9.15 -3.40
CA ARG A 88 5.50 10.18 -4.44
C ARG A 88 6.12 9.61 -5.71
N LEU A 89 7.09 8.70 -5.60
CA LEU A 89 7.65 7.98 -6.76
C LEU A 89 6.59 7.10 -7.43
N HIS A 90 5.84 6.30 -6.66
CA HIS A 90 4.77 5.46 -7.19
C HIS A 90 3.74 6.26 -7.98
N ARG A 91 3.32 7.44 -7.48
CA ARG A 91 2.40 8.32 -8.21
C ARG A 91 2.97 8.78 -9.55
N LYS A 92 4.25 9.17 -9.60
CA LYS A 92 4.91 9.53 -10.85
C LYS A 92 4.98 8.36 -11.83
N VAL A 93 5.31 7.17 -11.34
CA VAL A 93 5.36 5.94 -12.15
C VAL A 93 3.98 5.57 -12.69
N ILE A 94 2.92 5.65 -11.86
CA ILE A 94 1.54 5.45 -12.30
C ILE A 94 1.18 6.40 -13.44
N VAL A 95 1.48 7.70 -13.31
CA VAL A 95 1.20 8.68 -14.38
C VAL A 95 1.99 8.34 -15.64
N LYS A 96 3.26 7.95 -15.52
CA LYS A 96 4.11 7.55 -16.65
C LYS A 96 3.55 6.33 -17.39
N ILE A 97 3.14 5.29 -16.65
CA ILE A 97 2.52 4.09 -17.20
C ILE A 97 1.19 4.42 -17.87
N ASP A 98 0.34 5.19 -17.18
CA ASP A 98 -0.98 5.61 -17.68
C ASP A 98 -0.84 6.36 -19.02
N GLN A 99 0.09 7.30 -19.11
CA GLN A 99 0.38 8.04 -20.35
C GLN A 99 0.89 7.12 -21.47
N ALA A 100 1.83 6.22 -21.17
CA ALA A 100 2.38 5.28 -22.15
C ALA A 100 1.30 4.36 -22.72
N LEU A 101 0.46 3.77 -21.86
CA LEU A 101 -0.63 2.88 -22.29
C LEU A 101 -1.73 3.65 -23.05
N LYS A 102 -2.11 4.85 -22.58
CA LYS A 102 -3.07 5.71 -23.28
C LYS A 102 -2.60 6.10 -24.68
N SER A 103 -1.31 6.39 -24.86
CA SER A 103 -0.75 6.73 -26.17
C SER A 103 -0.89 5.60 -27.20
N GLU A 104 -1.03 4.37 -26.71
CA GLU A 104 -1.17 3.15 -27.50
C GLU A 104 -2.62 2.66 -27.58
N GLY A 105 -3.56 3.45 -27.06
CA GLY A 105 -4.99 3.16 -27.06
C GLY A 105 -5.43 2.07 -26.06
N ILE A 106 -4.61 1.77 -25.05
CA ILE A 106 -4.85 0.70 -24.08
C ILE A 106 -5.55 1.26 -22.84
N PRO A 107 -6.81 0.90 -22.55
CA PRO A 107 -7.48 1.29 -21.31
C PRO A 107 -6.87 0.53 -20.13
N VAL A 108 -6.66 1.25 -19.02
CA VAL A 108 -6.09 0.69 -17.78
C VAL A 108 -6.91 1.07 -16.55
N ALA A 109 -7.04 0.15 -15.61
CA ALA A 109 -7.56 0.44 -14.27
C ALA A 109 -6.52 0.11 -13.21
N PHE A 110 -5.97 1.15 -12.56
CA PHE A 110 -5.10 0.97 -11.40
C PHE A 110 -5.91 0.49 -10.19
N MET A 111 -5.34 -0.45 -9.44
CA MET A 111 -6.03 -1.10 -8.33
C MET A 111 -5.09 -1.29 -7.13
N LYS A 112 -5.66 -1.83 -6.06
CA LYS A 112 -4.97 -2.12 -4.80
C LYS A 112 -4.28 -0.88 -4.22
N GLY A 113 -2.97 -0.78 -4.34
CA GLY A 113 -2.19 -0.09 -3.34
C GLY A 113 -2.44 1.42 -3.24
N GLN A 114 -2.06 2.13 -4.29
CA GLN A 114 -2.21 3.59 -4.35
C GLN A 114 -3.69 4.02 -4.35
N THR A 115 -4.60 3.17 -4.83
CA THR A 115 -6.05 3.47 -4.76
C THR A 115 -6.60 3.33 -3.34
N THR A 116 -6.11 2.35 -2.56
CA THR A 116 -6.44 2.19 -1.14
C THR A 116 -5.86 3.35 -0.31
N ALA A 117 -4.67 3.86 -0.68
CA ALA A 117 -4.05 5.00 -0.01
C ALA A 117 -4.95 6.24 0.01
N LEU A 118 -5.80 6.43 -1.01
CA LEU A 118 -6.76 7.55 -1.06
C LEU A 118 -7.82 7.52 0.05
N ARG A 119 -7.94 6.41 0.78
CA ARG A 119 -8.84 6.27 1.95
C ARG A 119 -8.14 6.56 3.27
N TYR A 120 -6.83 6.79 3.27
CA TYR A 120 -6.08 7.14 4.47
C TYR A 120 -6.25 8.64 4.75
N PRO A 121 -6.24 9.08 6.02
CA PRO A 121 -6.22 10.50 6.36
C PRO A 121 -5.07 11.25 5.69
N ASN A 122 -3.88 10.65 5.64
CA ASN A 122 -2.78 11.07 4.79
C ASN A 122 -2.43 9.96 3.79
N PRO A 123 -2.73 10.14 2.49
CA PRO A 123 -2.43 9.13 1.47
C PRO A 123 -0.95 8.80 1.31
N LEU A 124 -0.02 9.66 1.74
CA LEU A 124 1.42 9.39 1.65
C LEU A 124 1.94 8.50 2.80
N HIS A 125 1.10 8.21 3.80
CA HIS A 125 1.47 7.39 4.97
C HIS A 125 1.10 5.92 4.82
N ARG A 126 0.56 5.50 3.66
CA ARG A 126 0.41 4.08 3.36
C ARG A 126 1.76 3.51 2.96
N THR A 127 2.25 2.45 3.62
CA THR A 127 3.46 1.75 3.18
C THR A 127 3.28 1.24 1.74
N PRO A 128 4.12 1.66 0.78
CA PRO A 128 3.99 1.22 -0.61
C PRO A 128 4.49 -0.21 -0.78
N GLY A 129 3.86 -0.94 -1.70
CA GLY A 129 4.27 -2.28 -2.15
C GLY A 129 4.66 -2.21 -3.61
N ASP A 130 3.96 -2.93 -4.47
CA ASP A 130 3.99 -2.87 -5.93
C ASP A 130 2.90 -1.91 -6.48
N ILE A 131 2.93 -1.72 -7.81
CA ILE A 131 1.86 -1.08 -8.57
C ILE A 131 1.09 -2.15 -9.33
N ASP A 132 -0.17 -2.36 -8.95
CA ASP A 132 -1.10 -3.19 -9.69
C ASP A 132 -2.01 -2.39 -10.60
N PHE A 133 -2.20 -2.90 -11.81
CA PHE A 133 -3.28 -2.46 -12.67
C PHE A 133 -3.78 -3.59 -13.55
N VAL A 134 -5.01 -3.46 -14.04
CA VAL A 134 -5.61 -4.43 -14.97
C VAL A 134 -5.86 -3.78 -16.33
N VAL A 135 -5.58 -4.55 -17.37
CA VAL A 135 -5.87 -4.26 -18.77
C VAL A 135 -6.77 -5.35 -19.35
N ASN A 136 -7.38 -5.09 -20.51
CA ASN A 136 -8.13 -6.14 -21.19
C ASN A 136 -7.16 -7.28 -21.62
N PRO A 137 -7.54 -8.57 -21.48
CA PRO A 137 -6.70 -9.69 -21.90
C PRO A 137 -6.14 -9.58 -23.31
N LYS A 138 -6.91 -9.03 -24.26
CA LYS A 138 -6.47 -8.85 -25.65
C LYS A 138 -5.30 -7.87 -25.79
N ASP A 139 -5.17 -6.93 -24.85
CA ASP A 139 -4.18 -5.86 -24.85
C ASP A 139 -2.96 -6.21 -23.99
N PHE A 140 -2.97 -7.35 -23.28
CA PHE A 140 -1.93 -7.71 -22.33
C PHE A 140 -0.54 -7.84 -22.97
N LYS A 141 -0.44 -8.54 -24.11
CA LYS A 141 0.84 -8.67 -24.83
C LYS A 141 1.40 -7.29 -25.21
N LYS A 142 0.55 -6.42 -25.79
CA LYS A 142 0.93 -5.06 -26.17
C LYS A 142 1.32 -4.22 -24.93
N THR A 143 0.63 -4.42 -23.81
CA THR A 143 0.95 -3.76 -22.53
C THR A 143 2.37 -4.08 -22.09
N MET A 144 2.79 -5.36 -22.15
CA MET A 144 4.17 -5.75 -21.82
C MET A 144 5.18 -5.07 -22.76
N GLU A 145 4.91 -5.07 -24.07
CA GLU A 145 5.76 -4.39 -25.07
C GLU A 145 5.89 -2.87 -24.80
N VAL A 146 4.82 -2.23 -24.31
CA VAL A 146 4.85 -0.80 -23.93
C VAL A 146 5.65 -0.57 -22.65
N LEU A 147 5.48 -1.43 -21.64
CA LEU A 147 6.24 -1.33 -20.39
C LEU A 147 7.75 -1.52 -20.63
N GLU A 148 8.14 -2.40 -21.55
CA GLU A 148 9.54 -2.62 -21.95
C GLU A 148 10.19 -1.35 -22.52
N LYS A 149 9.41 -0.47 -23.17
CA LYS A 149 9.93 0.81 -23.69
C LYS A 149 10.26 1.83 -22.60
N ILE A 150 9.65 1.71 -21.41
CA ILE A 150 9.75 2.70 -20.33
C ILE A 150 10.38 2.14 -19.05
N GLY A 151 10.81 0.88 -19.07
CA GLY A 151 11.25 0.11 -17.93
C GLY A 151 11.87 -1.22 -18.36
N LYS A 152 11.68 -2.25 -17.54
CA LYS A 152 12.11 -3.63 -17.79
C LYS A 152 10.96 -4.59 -17.51
N VAL A 153 10.73 -5.55 -18.38
CA VAL A 153 9.80 -6.66 -18.18
C VAL A 153 10.57 -7.94 -17.89
N ASP A 154 10.03 -8.75 -16.99
CA ASP A 154 10.41 -10.16 -16.89
C ASP A 154 9.36 -11.01 -17.61
N HIS A 155 9.78 -11.58 -18.75
CA HIS A 155 8.92 -12.44 -19.56
C HIS A 155 8.86 -13.89 -19.07
N ASP A 156 9.77 -14.28 -18.19
CA ASP A 156 9.84 -15.62 -17.60
C ASP A 156 9.00 -15.70 -16.30
N LEU A 157 8.75 -14.55 -15.65
CA LEU A 157 7.86 -14.40 -14.50
C LEU A 157 6.45 -13.94 -14.91
N VAL A 158 5.70 -14.86 -15.52
CA VAL A 158 4.24 -14.71 -15.67
C VAL A 158 3.56 -15.60 -14.64
N HIS A 159 2.95 -15.00 -13.62
CA HIS A 159 2.22 -15.70 -12.58
C HIS A 159 0.73 -15.67 -12.91
N GLU A 160 0.14 -16.82 -13.25
CA GLU A 160 -1.29 -17.16 -13.44
C GLU A 160 -2.26 -16.15 -14.12
N HIS A 161 -2.25 -14.87 -13.72
CA HIS A 161 -3.09 -13.76 -14.18
C HIS A 161 -2.35 -12.42 -14.38
N HIS A 162 -1.04 -12.35 -14.11
CA HIS A 162 -0.24 -11.13 -14.22
C HIS A 162 1.20 -11.36 -14.72
N GLY A 163 1.78 -10.30 -15.29
CA GLY A 163 3.19 -10.22 -15.61
C GLY A 163 3.98 -9.50 -14.51
N MET A 164 5.27 -9.33 -14.75
CA MET A 164 6.17 -8.62 -13.85
C MET A 164 7.01 -7.61 -14.62
N ALA A 165 7.11 -6.38 -14.10
CA ALA A 165 7.89 -5.31 -14.68
C ALA A 165 8.47 -4.37 -13.61
N TRP A 166 9.43 -3.54 -14.01
CA TRP A 166 10.00 -2.48 -13.20
C TRP A 166 10.06 -1.18 -14.00
N VAL A 167 9.53 -0.10 -13.44
CA VAL A 167 9.57 1.23 -14.04
C VAL A 167 10.14 2.20 -13.01
N ASP A 168 11.26 2.85 -13.36
CA ASP A 168 12.00 3.77 -12.47
C ASP A 168 12.33 3.13 -11.10
N GLY A 169 12.63 1.83 -11.09
CA GLY A 169 12.96 1.05 -9.90
C GLY A 169 11.76 0.58 -9.07
N VAL A 170 10.53 0.93 -9.46
CA VAL A 170 9.29 0.46 -8.80
C VAL A 170 8.81 -0.82 -9.45
N THR A 171 8.46 -1.82 -8.64
CA THR A 171 7.83 -3.07 -9.09
C THR A 171 6.41 -2.81 -9.58
N VAL A 172 6.08 -3.39 -10.73
CA VAL A 172 4.81 -3.20 -11.44
C VAL A 172 4.27 -4.57 -11.85
N GLU A 173 3.03 -4.85 -11.47
CA GLU A 173 2.31 -6.05 -11.84
C GLU A 173 1.16 -5.69 -12.79
N PRO A 174 1.35 -5.80 -14.12
CA PRO A 174 0.25 -5.72 -15.07
C PRO A 174 -0.60 -7.00 -15.01
N HIS A 175 -1.90 -6.86 -14.79
CA HIS A 175 -2.86 -7.97 -14.74
C HIS A 175 -3.69 -8.02 -16.03
N TYR A 176 -3.91 -9.22 -16.58
CA TYR A 176 -4.98 -9.44 -17.58
C TYR A 176 -6.28 -9.92 -16.95
N LYS A 177 -6.24 -10.27 -15.65
CA LYS A 177 -7.40 -10.64 -14.85
C LYS A 177 -7.16 -10.19 -13.42
N VAL A 178 -8.17 -9.59 -12.78
CA VAL A 178 -8.04 -8.98 -11.43
C VAL A 178 -7.52 -9.97 -10.39
N HIS A 179 -8.11 -11.17 -10.37
CA HIS A 179 -7.72 -12.26 -9.48
C HIS A 179 -8.43 -13.55 -9.91
N ASN A 180 -7.95 -14.71 -9.48
CA ASN A 180 -8.66 -15.99 -9.61
C ASN A 180 -9.65 -16.17 -8.45
N TYR A 181 -10.92 -15.78 -8.67
CA TYR A 181 -11.95 -15.96 -7.65
C TYR A 181 -12.42 -17.41 -7.60
N GLN A 182 -12.52 -17.96 -6.38
CA GLN A 182 -12.97 -19.35 -6.16
C GLN A 182 -14.40 -19.62 -6.63
N CYS A 183 -15.26 -18.59 -6.63
CA CYS A 183 -16.65 -18.69 -7.08
C CYS A 183 -16.75 -18.30 -8.57
N PRO A 184 -17.14 -19.22 -9.48
CA PRO A 184 -17.15 -18.96 -10.92
C PRO A 184 -18.03 -17.79 -11.36
N SER A 185 -19.18 -17.59 -10.71
CA SER A 185 -20.09 -16.48 -11.03
C SER A 185 -19.48 -15.13 -10.65
N THR A 186 -18.77 -15.07 -9.52
CA THR A 186 -18.05 -13.86 -9.09
C THR A 186 -16.86 -13.59 -10.00
N ASP A 187 -16.11 -14.64 -10.36
CA ASP A 187 -14.99 -14.53 -11.28
C ASP A 187 -15.44 -13.97 -12.65
N HIS A 188 -16.53 -14.52 -13.19
CA HIS A 188 -17.12 -14.04 -14.44
C HIS A 188 -17.65 -12.61 -14.34
N ALA A 189 -18.31 -12.25 -13.23
CA ALA A 189 -18.80 -10.88 -13.01
C ALA A 189 -17.66 -9.87 -12.95
N MET A 190 -16.56 -10.20 -12.25
CA MET A 190 -15.38 -9.36 -12.15
C MET A 190 -14.67 -9.24 -13.51
N GLN A 191 -14.50 -10.34 -14.24
CA GLN A 191 -13.95 -10.30 -15.59
C GLN A 191 -14.80 -9.40 -16.50
N ASN A 192 -16.12 -9.48 -16.45
CA ASN A 192 -16.97 -8.62 -17.27
C ASN A 192 -16.85 -7.14 -16.90
N MET A 193 -16.82 -6.83 -15.60
CA MET A 193 -16.66 -5.46 -15.11
C MET A 193 -15.37 -4.81 -15.62
N PHE A 194 -14.25 -5.56 -15.62
CA PHE A 194 -12.95 -5.03 -16.04
C PHE A 194 -12.62 -5.29 -17.53
N CYS A 195 -13.30 -6.18 -18.24
CA CYS A 195 -13.11 -6.37 -19.68
C CYS A 195 -13.92 -5.36 -20.52
N PHE A 196 -15.12 -5.00 -20.05
CA PHE A 196 -16.05 -4.13 -20.80
C PHE A 196 -16.24 -2.74 -20.18
N GLY A 197 -15.80 -2.55 -18.93
CA GLY A 197 -16.10 -1.38 -18.12
C GLY A 197 -14.90 -0.58 -17.60
N ILE A 198 -13.71 -0.69 -18.22
CA ILE A 198 -12.57 0.21 -17.88
C ILE A 198 -12.88 1.62 -18.39
N SER A 199 -13.77 2.29 -17.68
CA SER A 199 -13.99 3.73 -17.65
C SER A 199 -13.89 4.22 -16.21
N ILE A 200 -13.10 3.52 -15.38
CA ILE A 200 -12.82 3.96 -14.01
C ILE A 200 -11.69 4.98 -14.09
N ARG A 201 -12.05 6.26 -14.20
CA ARG A 201 -11.09 7.37 -14.03
C ARG A 201 -10.69 7.43 -12.56
N VAL A 202 -9.60 6.75 -12.19
CA VAL A 202 -8.89 7.08 -10.95
C VAL A 202 -8.09 8.36 -11.24
N VAL A 203 -8.63 9.51 -10.85
CA VAL A 203 -7.93 10.79 -10.97
C VAL A 203 -6.91 10.84 -9.84
N PHE A 204 -5.65 10.57 -10.18
CA PHE A 204 -4.52 10.97 -9.34
C PHE A 204 -4.30 12.47 -9.59
N CYS A 205 -4.90 13.33 -8.76
CA CYS A 205 -4.46 14.72 -8.64
C CYS A 205 -3.12 14.79 -7.91
#